data_AF-A0A662IHW2-F1
#
_entry.id   AF-A0A662IHW2-F1
#
_cell.length_a   1.000
_cell.length_b   1.000
_cell.length_c   1.000
_cell.angle_alpha   90.00
_cell.angle_beta   90.00
_cell.angle_gamma   90.00
#
_symmetry.space_group_name_H-M   'P 1'
#
loop_
_entity.id
_entity.type
_entity.pdbx_description
1 polymer ?
#
loop_
_entity_poly.entity_id
_entity_poly.type
_entity_poly.pdbx_seq_one_letter_code
_entity_poly.pdbx_strand_id
1 'polypeptide(L)'
;PVEKSRPRTYSSLSEDEKRRLATELVKYLLSIGYSAKQAESIFGTLYYLVREDPVSPLYDAREYATLLNACGRLERYSLAIALGLGFRGKTLHKAVSEFMKYKKILSEAINRILSEEKYIRHFDHCVFVDARDLIPQKMAGSIASILSSSRMIVAGKPVIVVAGKSKLKISVRKPWNALRRYKNLHLGEILAHATKEAGGFGGGHANAAGGLIPEEKLEEFVESFNKIIGGGGYSKSY
;
A
#
# COMPACT_ATOMS: atom_id res chain seq x y z
N PRO A 1 -14.37 3.19 23.47
CA PRO A 1 -13.85 3.27 24.85
C PRO A 1 -12.84 4.41 25.01
N VAL A 2 -13.24 5.44 25.75
CA VAL A 2 -12.46 6.66 25.99
C VAL A 2 -11.98 6.63 27.44
N GLU A 3 -10.70 6.89 27.67
CA GLU A 3 -10.13 7.05 29.01
C GLU A 3 -9.56 8.46 29.12
N LYS A 4 -10.02 9.22 30.12
CA LYS A 4 -9.62 10.63 30.32
C LYS A 4 -9.72 11.48 29.03
N SER A 5 -10.85 11.36 28.32
CA SER A 5 -11.13 12.09 27.07
C SER A 5 -10.20 11.76 25.88
N ARG A 6 -9.42 10.68 25.96
CA ARG A 6 -8.62 10.16 24.84
C ARG A 6 -9.09 8.76 24.44
N PRO A 7 -9.11 8.43 23.13
CA PRO A 7 -9.31 7.05 22.69
C PRO A 7 -8.24 6.14 23.32
N ARG A 8 -8.68 5.01 23.89
CA ARG A 8 -7.75 4.00 24.43
C ARG A 8 -6.91 3.38 23.30
N THR A 9 -5.63 3.13 23.57
CA THR A 9 -4.72 2.43 22.65
C THR A 9 -4.76 0.93 22.90
N TYR A 10 -4.34 0.11 21.92
CA TYR A 10 -4.25 -1.34 22.10
C TYR A 10 -3.37 -1.75 23.30
N SER A 11 -2.29 -1.02 23.55
CA SER A 11 -1.39 -1.23 24.70
C SER A 11 -2.06 -0.98 26.06
N SER A 12 -3.12 -0.17 26.10
CA SER A 12 -3.88 0.15 27.32
C SER A 12 -5.00 -0.87 27.63
N LEU A 13 -5.23 -1.86 26.75
CA LEU A 13 -6.24 -2.89 26.96
C LEU A 13 -5.73 -3.98 27.91
N SER A 14 -6.60 -4.49 28.79
CA SER A 14 -6.32 -5.71 29.56
C SER A 14 -6.26 -6.93 28.64
N GLU A 15 -5.70 -8.04 29.12
CA GLU A 15 -5.64 -9.28 28.33
C GLU A 15 -7.03 -9.80 27.96
N ASP A 16 -8.01 -9.67 28.86
CA ASP A 16 -9.40 -10.06 28.56
C ASP A 16 -10.04 -9.14 27.53
N GLU A 17 -9.76 -7.84 27.57
CA GLU A 17 -10.24 -6.90 26.56
C GLU A 17 -9.60 -7.16 25.19
N LYS A 18 -8.29 -7.47 25.14
CA LYS A 18 -7.61 -7.86 23.91
C LYS A 18 -8.20 -9.13 23.32
N ARG A 19 -8.47 -10.16 24.14
CA ARG A 19 -9.12 -11.41 23.71
C ARG A 19 -10.53 -11.18 23.16
N ARG A 20 -11.31 -10.34 23.86
CA ARG A 20 -12.66 -9.99 23.41
C ARG A 20 -12.62 -9.21 22.09
N LEU A 21 -11.73 -8.21 21.98
CA LEU A 21 -11.53 -7.45 20.75
C LEU A 21 -11.15 -8.36 19.59
N ALA A 22 -10.20 -9.27 19.79
CA ALA A 22 -9.78 -10.21 18.75
C ALA A 22 -10.94 -11.11 18.31
N THR A 23 -11.67 -11.70 19.25
CA THR A 23 -12.84 -12.55 18.96
C THR A 23 -13.90 -11.82 18.13
N GLU A 24 -14.26 -10.60 18.52
CA GLU A 24 -15.26 -9.81 17.80
C GLU A 24 -14.76 -9.35 16.42
N LEU A 25 -13.46 -9.06 16.27
CA LEU A 25 -12.86 -8.79 14.96
C LEU A 25 -12.91 -10.00 14.03
N VAL A 26 -12.64 -11.22 14.52
CA VAL A 26 -12.78 -12.46 13.73
C VAL A 26 -14.22 -12.61 13.24
N LYS A 27 -15.20 -12.49 14.14
CA LYS A 27 -16.62 -12.60 13.79
C LYS A 27 -17.02 -11.56 12.74
N TYR A 28 -16.56 -10.32 12.90
CA TYR A 28 -16.83 -9.25 11.94
C TYR A 28 -16.20 -9.53 10.56
N LEU A 29 -14.96 -9.99 10.51
CA LEU A 29 -14.31 -10.33 9.23
C LEU A 29 -15.05 -11.47 8.52
N LEU A 30 -15.51 -12.49 9.26
CA LEU A 30 -16.32 -13.57 8.71
C LEU A 30 -17.67 -13.05 8.17
N SER A 31 -18.35 -12.15 8.88
CA SER A 31 -19.66 -11.64 8.47
C SER A 31 -19.61 -10.80 7.19
N ILE A 32 -18.49 -10.12 6.91
CA ILE A 32 -18.26 -9.40 5.66
C ILE A 32 -17.58 -10.27 4.58
N GLY A 33 -17.56 -11.60 4.78
CA GLY A 33 -17.23 -12.60 3.77
C GLY A 33 -15.76 -12.96 3.63
N TYR A 34 -14.89 -12.60 4.58
CA TYR A 34 -13.52 -13.14 4.63
C TYR A 34 -13.55 -14.62 5.03
N SER A 35 -12.58 -15.40 4.55
CA SER A 35 -12.44 -16.81 4.95
C SER A 35 -11.91 -16.95 6.38
N ALA A 36 -12.12 -18.11 7.01
CA ALA A 36 -11.59 -18.40 8.35
C ALA A 36 -10.08 -18.12 8.45
N LYS A 37 -9.29 -18.61 7.49
CA LYS A 37 -7.85 -18.36 7.40
C LYS A 37 -7.49 -16.87 7.34
N GLN A 38 -8.33 -16.04 6.70
CA GLN A 38 -8.10 -14.58 6.64
C GLN A 38 -8.50 -13.91 7.95
N ALA A 39 -9.62 -14.31 8.54
CA ALA A 39 -10.06 -13.77 9.82
C ALA A 39 -9.06 -14.10 10.94
N GLU A 40 -8.48 -15.31 10.93
CA GLU A 40 -7.43 -15.72 11.88
C GLU A 40 -6.10 -14.99 11.69
N SER A 41 -5.86 -14.37 10.53
CA SER A 41 -4.61 -13.64 10.27
C SER A 41 -4.43 -12.38 11.13
N ILE A 42 -5.44 -12.00 11.92
CA ILE A 42 -5.30 -10.99 12.97
C ILE A 42 -4.33 -11.44 14.07
N PHE A 43 -4.18 -12.75 14.26
CA PHE A 43 -3.19 -13.33 15.16
C PHE A 43 -1.87 -13.51 14.43
N GLY A 44 -0.79 -13.15 15.09
CA GLY A 44 0.54 -13.28 14.52
C GLY A 44 1.63 -13.05 15.54
N THR A 45 2.87 -13.25 15.10
CA THR A 45 4.05 -13.03 15.93
C THR A 45 4.39 -11.54 15.99
N LEU A 46 4.55 -11.04 17.20
CA LEU A 46 5.05 -9.70 17.49
C LEU A 46 6.53 -9.80 17.90
N TYR A 47 7.34 -8.87 17.39
CA TYR A 47 8.77 -8.80 17.67
C TYR A 47 9.06 -7.50 18.41
N TYR A 48 9.48 -7.62 19.66
CA TYR A 48 9.74 -6.46 20.52
C TYR A 48 11.25 -6.20 20.66
N LEU A 49 11.65 -4.96 20.43
CA LEU A 49 13.01 -4.49 20.66
C LEU A 49 13.13 -4.04 22.11
N VAL A 50 13.48 -4.99 22.99
CA VAL A 50 13.50 -4.79 24.46
C VAL A 50 14.44 -3.68 24.98
N ARG A 51 15.28 -3.13 24.10
CA ARG A 51 16.15 -1.97 24.42
C ARG A 51 15.49 -0.62 24.13
N GLU A 52 14.35 -0.61 23.45
CA GLU A 52 13.53 0.59 23.25
C GLU A 52 12.52 0.76 24.38
N ASP A 53 12.11 2.01 24.62
CA ASP A 53 11.05 2.32 25.57
C ASP A 53 9.72 1.66 25.14
N PRO A 54 9.03 0.88 26.00
CA PRO A 54 7.75 0.23 25.67
C PRO A 54 6.64 1.16 25.18
N VAL A 55 6.68 2.46 25.48
CA VAL A 55 5.70 3.43 24.97
C VAL A 55 6.12 4.07 23.63
N SER A 56 7.34 3.78 23.16
CA SER A 56 7.88 4.28 21.89
C SER A 56 7.35 3.46 20.71
N PRO A 57 7.07 4.09 19.55
CA PRO A 57 6.76 3.37 18.31
C PRO A 57 7.94 2.55 17.76
N LEU A 58 9.11 2.62 18.40
CA LEU A 58 10.29 1.83 18.05
C LEU A 58 10.30 0.46 18.75
N TYR A 59 9.47 0.27 19.79
CA TYR A 59 9.44 -0.96 20.58
C TYR A 59 8.94 -2.16 19.77
N ASP A 60 7.89 -1.97 18.97
CA ASP A 60 7.43 -3.00 18.03
C ASP A 60 8.21 -2.88 16.72
N ALA A 61 8.90 -3.97 16.32
CA ALA A 61 9.74 -3.98 15.14
C ALA A 61 8.97 -3.70 13.84
N ARG A 62 7.67 -4.04 13.77
CA ARG A 62 6.81 -3.73 12.62
C ARG A 62 6.46 -2.25 12.58
N GLU A 63 6.17 -1.65 13.73
CA GLU A 63 5.95 -0.19 13.81
C GLU A 63 7.22 0.58 13.45
N TYR A 64 8.37 0.13 13.96
CA TYR A 64 9.66 0.72 13.61
C TYR A 64 9.95 0.60 12.10
N ALA A 65 9.83 -0.60 11.52
CA ALA A 65 10.00 -0.79 10.08
C ALA A 65 9.05 0.11 9.27
N THR A 66 7.82 0.30 9.74
CA THR A 66 6.85 1.21 9.11
C THR A 66 7.32 2.67 9.15
N LEU A 67 7.85 3.13 10.28
CA LEU A 67 8.39 4.48 10.42
C LEU A 67 9.60 4.71 9.50
N LEU A 68 10.53 3.76 9.43
CA LEU A 68 11.69 3.82 8.53
C LEU A 68 11.26 3.83 7.06
N ASN A 69 10.32 2.97 6.68
CA ASN A 69 9.75 2.94 5.34
C ASN A 69 9.10 4.26 4.96
N ALA A 70 8.37 4.88 5.89
CA ALA A 70 7.78 6.19 5.66
C ALA A 70 8.85 7.27 5.47
N CYS A 71 9.92 7.26 6.26
CA CYS A 71 11.05 8.18 6.08
C CYS A 71 11.67 8.02 4.68
N GLY A 72 11.86 6.78 4.20
CA GLY A 72 12.34 6.52 2.84
C GLY A 72 11.41 7.09 1.77
N ARG A 73 10.10 6.87 1.88
CA ARG A 73 9.08 7.41 0.94
C ARG A 73 8.96 8.93 0.98
N LEU A 74 9.32 9.54 2.10
CA LEU A 74 9.32 10.99 2.29
C LEU A 74 10.65 11.65 1.90
N GLU A 75 11.65 10.87 1.48
CA GLU A 75 13.02 11.32 1.17
C GLU A 75 13.70 11.94 2.40
N ARG A 76 13.45 11.31 3.55
CA ARG A 76 13.99 11.66 4.86
C ARG A 76 15.02 10.63 5.28
N TYR A 77 15.94 10.35 4.35
CA TYR A 77 16.93 9.29 4.48
C TYR A 77 17.83 9.48 5.69
N SER A 78 18.26 10.72 5.95
CA SER A 78 19.08 11.06 7.12
C SER A 78 18.37 10.76 8.44
N LEU A 79 17.05 10.98 8.52
CA LEU A 79 16.27 10.61 9.70
C LEU A 79 16.20 9.10 9.87
N ALA A 80 15.94 8.36 8.79
CA ALA A 80 15.91 6.89 8.84
C ALA A 80 17.24 6.30 9.31
N ILE A 81 18.36 6.78 8.76
CA ILE A 81 19.71 6.35 9.14
C ILE A 81 20.01 6.71 10.59
N ALA A 82 19.72 7.95 11.01
CA ALA A 82 19.94 8.38 12.38
C ALA A 82 19.15 7.54 13.39
N LEU A 83 17.89 7.20 13.09
CA LEU A 83 17.11 6.30 13.94
C LEU A 83 17.80 4.92 14.04
N GLY A 84 18.21 4.35 12.91
CA GLY A 84 18.93 3.07 12.84
C GLY A 84 20.23 3.06 13.64
N LEU A 85 20.93 4.20 13.71
CA LEU A 85 22.15 4.39 14.51
C LEU A 85 21.89 4.62 16.01
N GLY A 86 20.63 4.63 16.45
CA GLY A 86 20.30 4.78 17.87
C GLY A 86 19.96 6.22 18.30
N PHE A 87 19.89 7.20 17.39
CA PHE A 87 19.47 8.55 17.77
C PHE A 87 18.00 8.58 18.16
N ARG A 88 17.69 9.15 19.33
CA ARG A 88 16.32 9.29 19.89
C ARG A 88 16.00 10.77 20.16
N GLY A 89 15.00 11.05 21.00
CA GLY A 89 14.61 12.41 21.36
C GLY A 89 14.14 13.22 20.15
N LYS A 90 14.82 14.34 19.84
CA LYS A 90 14.44 15.24 18.73
C LYS A 90 14.36 14.53 17.38
N THR A 91 15.25 13.59 17.09
CA THR A 91 15.26 12.82 15.84
C THR A 91 13.99 11.98 15.71
N LEU A 92 13.63 11.26 16.76
CA LEU A 92 12.41 10.44 16.82
C LEU A 92 11.16 11.33 16.71
N HIS A 93 11.09 12.42 17.48
CA HIS A 93 9.95 13.35 17.41
C HIS A 93 9.75 13.90 15.99
N LYS A 94 10.83 14.26 15.30
CA LYS A 94 10.77 14.75 13.92
C LYS A 94 10.27 13.66 12.97
N ALA A 95 10.81 12.45 13.04
CA ALA A 95 10.38 11.34 12.22
C ALA A 95 8.91 10.98 12.43
N VAL A 96 8.45 10.91 13.69
CA VAL A 96 7.04 10.65 14.03
C VAL A 96 6.13 11.77 13.52
N SER A 97 6.53 13.04 13.67
CA SER A 97 5.76 14.18 13.17
C SER A 97 5.58 14.13 11.64
N GLU A 98 6.64 13.84 10.90
CA GLU A 98 6.58 13.70 9.45
C GLU A 98 5.75 12.49 9.02
N PHE A 99 5.86 11.37 9.75
CA PHE A 99 5.03 10.19 9.52
C PHE A 99 3.54 10.46 9.76
N MET A 100 3.18 11.23 10.79
CA MET A 100 1.79 11.60 11.06
C MET A 100 1.21 12.50 9.97
N LYS A 101 2.00 13.48 9.48
CA LYS A 101 1.61 14.30 8.31
C LYS A 101 1.38 13.44 7.08
N TYR A 102 2.27 12.47 6.85
CA TYR A 102 2.15 11.53 5.74
C TYR A 102 0.90 10.66 5.83
N LYS A 103 0.60 10.11 7.02
CA LYS A 103 -0.63 9.36 7.27
C LYS A 103 -1.89 10.18 7.01
N LYS A 104 -1.89 11.46 7.41
CA LYS A 104 -3.01 12.38 7.14
C LYS A 104 -3.26 12.52 5.64
N ILE A 105 -2.22 12.81 4.85
CA ILE A 105 -2.33 12.95 3.39
C ILE A 105 -2.83 11.64 2.76
N LEU A 106 -2.30 10.48 3.16
CA LEU A 106 -2.77 9.19 2.64
C LEU A 106 -4.25 8.97 2.95
N SER A 107 -4.67 9.25 4.19
CA SER A 107 -6.07 9.06 4.60
C SER A 107 -7.02 9.96 3.82
N GLU A 108 -6.66 11.23 3.62
CA GLU A 108 -7.45 12.19 2.84
C GLU A 108 -7.55 11.74 1.38
N ALA A 109 -6.44 11.31 0.77
CA ALA A 109 -6.43 10.81 -0.60
C ALA A 109 -7.29 9.54 -0.77
N ILE A 110 -7.16 8.58 0.13
CA ILE A 110 -7.95 7.33 0.09
C ILE A 110 -9.44 7.64 0.22
N ASN A 111 -9.83 8.50 1.15
CA ASN A 111 -11.23 8.86 1.35
C ASN A 111 -11.81 9.47 0.07
N ARG A 112 -11.08 10.38 -0.59
CA ARG A 112 -11.52 10.99 -1.85
C ARG A 112 -11.61 9.97 -2.99
N ILE A 113 -10.62 9.09 -3.13
CA ILE A 113 -10.63 8.00 -4.12
C ILE A 113 -11.85 7.10 -3.93
N LEU A 114 -12.23 6.81 -2.68
CA LEU A 114 -13.36 5.95 -2.34
C LEU A 114 -14.72 6.64 -2.48
N SER A 115 -14.78 7.97 -2.37
CA SER A 115 -16.04 8.73 -2.42
C SER A 115 -16.36 9.31 -3.80
N GLU A 116 -15.36 9.54 -4.65
CA GLU A 116 -15.52 10.16 -5.96
C GLU A 116 -15.19 9.16 -7.08
N GLU A 117 -16.19 8.73 -7.85
CA GLU A 117 -16.03 7.71 -8.91
C GLU A 117 -14.99 8.09 -9.98
N LYS A 118 -14.78 9.39 -10.21
CA LYS A 118 -13.86 9.90 -11.26
C LYS A 118 -12.42 9.40 -11.12
N TYR A 119 -11.99 9.00 -9.92
CA TYR A 119 -10.63 8.51 -9.71
C TYR A 119 -10.46 7.04 -10.05
N ILE A 120 -11.55 6.27 -10.17
CA ILE A 120 -11.49 4.82 -10.36
C ILE A 120 -12.09 4.45 -11.72
N ARG A 121 -11.30 3.79 -12.56
CA ARG A 121 -11.75 3.18 -13.81
C ARG A 121 -11.59 1.68 -13.72
N HIS A 122 -12.67 0.95 -13.99
CA HIS A 122 -12.68 -0.50 -14.03
C HIS A 122 -12.45 -0.98 -15.47
N PHE A 123 -11.38 -1.74 -15.68
CA PHE A 123 -11.12 -2.46 -16.92
C PHE A 123 -11.38 -3.95 -16.73
N ASP A 124 -11.38 -4.71 -17.82
CA ASP A 124 -11.63 -6.16 -17.79
C ASP A 124 -10.64 -6.91 -16.90
N HIS A 125 -9.36 -6.51 -16.93
CA HIS A 125 -8.29 -7.23 -16.25
C HIS A 125 -7.59 -6.43 -15.15
N CYS A 126 -7.83 -5.13 -15.02
CA CYS A 126 -7.26 -4.33 -13.94
C CYS A 126 -8.24 -3.26 -13.41
N VAL A 127 -7.93 -2.73 -12.23
CA VAL A 127 -8.54 -1.52 -11.71
C VAL A 127 -7.51 -0.40 -11.80
N PHE A 128 -7.89 0.68 -12.45
CA PHE A 128 -7.04 1.84 -12.66
C PHE A 128 -7.46 2.98 -11.74
N VAL A 129 -6.50 3.59 -11.07
CA VAL A 129 -6.72 4.71 -10.16
C VAL A 129 -5.86 5.88 -10.60
N ASP A 130 -6.51 6.94 -11.06
CA ASP A 130 -5.84 8.19 -11.40
C ASP A 130 -5.77 9.07 -10.15
N ALA A 131 -4.58 9.32 -9.65
CA ALA A 131 -4.35 10.13 -8.47
C ALA A 131 -3.39 11.30 -8.74
N ARG A 132 -3.26 11.71 -10.00
CA ARG A 132 -2.36 12.79 -10.46
C ARG A 132 -2.62 14.13 -9.79
N ASP A 133 -3.88 14.48 -9.58
CA ASP A 133 -4.34 15.71 -8.94
C ASP A 133 -4.50 15.58 -7.41
N LEU A 134 -4.38 14.37 -6.87
CA LEU A 134 -4.59 14.07 -5.45
C LEU A 134 -3.30 13.99 -4.64
N ILE A 135 -2.27 13.36 -5.18
CA ILE A 135 -1.08 12.99 -4.40
C ILE A 135 0.24 13.28 -5.13
N PRO A 136 1.31 13.55 -4.38
CA PRO A 136 2.65 13.56 -4.93
C PRO A 136 3.02 12.20 -5.55
N GLN A 137 3.83 12.25 -6.62
CA GLN A 137 4.33 11.10 -7.36
C GLN A 137 4.86 9.96 -6.46
N LYS A 138 5.59 10.30 -5.39
CA LYS A 138 6.19 9.34 -4.45
C LYS A 138 5.19 8.55 -3.60
N MET A 139 3.92 8.96 -3.56
CA MET A 139 2.88 8.30 -2.77
C MET A 139 2.12 7.22 -3.55
N ALA A 140 2.29 7.14 -4.88
CA ALA A 140 1.57 6.18 -5.73
C ALA A 140 1.69 4.73 -5.22
N GLY A 141 2.89 4.33 -4.80
CA GLY A 141 3.15 2.98 -4.29
C GLY A 141 2.43 2.66 -2.98
N SER A 142 2.26 3.65 -2.10
CA SER A 142 1.54 3.48 -0.84
C SER A 142 0.04 3.37 -1.05
N ILE A 143 -0.51 4.24 -1.91
CA ILE A 143 -1.91 4.16 -2.30
C ILE A 143 -2.18 2.82 -2.97
N ALA A 144 -1.36 2.40 -3.95
CA ALA A 144 -1.50 1.10 -4.61
C ALA A 144 -1.48 -0.05 -3.60
N SER A 145 -0.57 -0.01 -2.61
CA SER A 145 -0.51 -1.03 -1.57
C SER A 145 -1.79 -1.10 -0.76
N ILE A 146 -2.32 0.04 -0.30
CA ILE A 146 -3.52 0.08 0.54
C ILE A 146 -4.76 -0.32 -0.25
N LEU A 147 -4.94 0.23 -1.46
CA LEU A 147 -6.08 -0.09 -2.31
C LEU A 147 -6.06 -1.56 -2.73
N SER A 148 -4.88 -2.16 -2.98
CA SER A 148 -4.75 -3.59 -3.30
C SER A 148 -5.20 -4.53 -2.17
N SER A 149 -5.26 -4.05 -0.94
CA SER A 149 -5.79 -4.79 0.20
C SER A 149 -7.30 -4.60 0.39
N SER A 150 -7.90 -3.60 -0.25
CA SER A 150 -9.32 -3.27 -0.12
C SER A 150 -10.19 -4.12 -1.05
N ARG A 151 -11.03 -4.98 -0.45
CA ARG A 151 -11.99 -5.82 -1.20
C ARG A 151 -13.01 -4.98 -1.98
N MET A 152 -13.33 -3.77 -1.51
CA MET A 152 -14.31 -2.88 -2.14
C MET A 152 -13.85 -2.40 -3.53
N ILE A 153 -12.54 -2.30 -3.75
CA ILE A 153 -12.00 -1.69 -4.97
C ILE A 153 -11.62 -2.76 -5.99
N VAL A 154 -10.97 -3.82 -5.53
CA VAL A 154 -10.13 -4.60 -6.44
C VAL A 154 -10.82 -5.76 -7.12
N ALA A 155 -11.95 -6.27 -6.60
CA ALA A 155 -12.65 -7.44 -7.14
C ALA A 155 -11.71 -8.62 -7.56
N GLY A 156 -10.55 -8.74 -6.89
CA GLY A 156 -9.49 -9.71 -7.21
C GLY A 156 -8.65 -9.42 -8.47
N LYS A 157 -8.77 -8.25 -9.09
CA LYS A 157 -7.97 -7.75 -10.22
C LYS A 157 -6.75 -6.94 -9.73
N PRO A 158 -5.60 -6.97 -10.43
CA PRO A 158 -4.49 -6.05 -10.19
C PRO A 158 -4.91 -4.58 -10.17
N VAL A 159 -4.31 -3.80 -9.27
CA VAL A 159 -4.55 -2.36 -9.16
C VAL A 159 -3.36 -1.59 -9.72
N ILE A 160 -3.65 -0.61 -10.57
CA ILE A 160 -2.71 0.36 -11.10
C ILE A 160 -3.05 1.71 -10.46
N VAL A 161 -2.06 2.36 -9.85
CA VAL A 161 -2.19 3.74 -9.35
C VAL A 161 -1.20 4.62 -10.09
N VAL A 162 -1.68 5.78 -10.53
CA VAL A 162 -0.88 6.77 -11.25
C VAL A 162 -0.86 8.09 -10.50
N ALA A 163 0.32 8.70 -10.41
CA ALA A 163 0.48 10.04 -9.86
C ALA A 163 1.64 10.78 -10.54
N GLY A 164 1.61 12.11 -10.52
CA GLY A 164 2.58 12.98 -11.20
C GLY A 164 1.92 13.90 -12.22
N LYS A 165 2.75 14.70 -12.90
CA LYS A 165 2.33 15.60 -13.98
C LYS A 165 3.03 15.19 -15.29
N SER A 166 4.16 15.82 -15.61
CA SER A 166 4.91 15.56 -16.86
C SER A 166 5.44 14.13 -17.01
N LYS A 167 5.91 13.52 -15.92
CA LYS A 167 6.27 12.09 -15.87
C LYS A 167 5.40 11.40 -14.84
N LEU A 168 4.60 10.46 -15.32
CA LEU A 168 3.64 9.74 -14.50
C LEU A 168 4.31 8.53 -13.86
N LYS A 169 4.29 8.49 -12.53
CA LYS A 169 4.69 7.29 -11.79
C LYS A 169 3.54 6.31 -11.78
N ILE A 170 3.84 5.12 -12.26
CA ILE A 170 2.96 3.97 -12.21
C ILE A 170 3.36 3.10 -11.03
N SER A 171 2.38 2.66 -10.25
CA SER A 171 2.54 1.64 -9.21
C SER A 171 1.49 0.56 -9.38
N VAL A 172 1.93 -0.68 -9.55
CA VAL A 172 1.04 -1.83 -9.73
C VAL A 172 1.17 -2.79 -8.55
N ARG A 173 0.03 -3.28 -8.08
CA ARG A 173 -0.06 -4.24 -6.99
C ARG A 173 -1.05 -5.35 -7.31
N LYS A 174 -0.64 -6.58 -7.07
CA LYS A 174 -1.52 -7.74 -7.09
C LYS A 174 -2.26 -7.79 -5.74
N PRO A 175 -3.59 -7.81 -5.71
CA PRO A 175 -4.30 -7.95 -4.46
C PRO A 175 -4.06 -9.34 -3.88
N TRP A 176 -4.07 -9.46 -2.55
CA TRP A 176 -3.83 -10.75 -1.89
C TRP A 176 -4.91 -11.79 -2.24
N ASN A 177 -6.14 -11.34 -2.53
CA ASN A 177 -7.27 -12.14 -3.00
C ASN A 177 -7.37 -12.19 -4.53
N ALA A 178 -6.25 -12.06 -5.24
CA ALA A 178 -6.24 -12.09 -6.70
C ALA A 178 -6.94 -13.33 -7.25
N LEU A 179 -7.74 -13.11 -8.31
CA LEU A 179 -8.41 -14.19 -9.05
C LEU A 179 -7.37 -15.19 -9.56
N ARG A 180 -7.76 -16.47 -9.64
CA ARG A 180 -6.85 -17.59 -10.00
C ARG A 180 -6.00 -17.30 -11.25
N ARG A 181 -6.62 -16.71 -12.27
CA ARG A 181 -5.95 -16.35 -13.53
C ARG A 181 -4.81 -15.33 -13.37
N TYR A 182 -4.83 -14.51 -12.32
CA TYR A 182 -3.82 -13.47 -12.08
C TYR A 182 -2.72 -13.90 -11.09
N LYS A 183 -2.87 -15.03 -10.40
CA LYS A 183 -1.94 -15.46 -9.35
C LYS A 183 -0.52 -15.67 -9.88
N ASN A 184 -0.37 -16.32 -11.04
CA ASN A 184 0.91 -16.68 -11.62
C ASN A 184 1.53 -15.59 -12.51
N LEU A 185 0.87 -14.44 -12.66
CA LEU A 185 1.40 -13.34 -13.45
C LEU A 185 2.61 -12.70 -12.78
N HIS A 186 3.63 -12.35 -13.57
CA HIS A 186 4.76 -11.56 -13.10
C HIS A 186 4.55 -10.07 -13.44
N LEU A 187 4.02 -9.29 -12.49
CA LEU A 187 3.69 -7.87 -12.73
C LEU A 187 4.89 -7.04 -13.18
N GLY A 188 6.09 -7.35 -12.71
CA GLY A 188 7.31 -6.64 -13.13
C GLY A 188 7.61 -6.81 -14.63
N GLU A 189 7.41 -8.01 -15.17
CA GLU A 189 7.69 -8.30 -16.59
C GLU A 189 6.62 -7.63 -17.48
N ILE A 190 5.36 -7.78 -17.08
CA ILE A 190 4.21 -7.16 -17.76
C ILE A 190 4.35 -5.65 -17.79
N LEU A 191 4.72 -5.04 -16.64
CA LEU A 191 4.88 -3.60 -16.57
C LEU A 191 6.07 -3.11 -17.40
N ALA A 192 7.20 -3.85 -17.40
CA ALA A 192 8.33 -3.52 -18.25
C ALA A 192 7.93 -3.48 -19.73
N HIS A 193 7.13 -4.45 -20.18
CA HIS A 193 6.64 -4.48 -21.55
C HIS A 193 5.71 -3.30 -21.86
N ALA A 194 4.63 -3.14 -21.08
CA ALA A 194 3.62 -2.10 -21.33
C ALA A 194 4.20 -0.69 -21.25
N THR A 195 5.13 -0.44 -20.31
CA THR A 195 5.80 0.86 -20.21
C THR A 195 6.76 1.11 -21.37
N LYS A 196 7.45 0.08 -21.88
CA LYS A 196 8.33 0.21 -23.05
C LYS A 196 7.56 0.62 -24.31
N GLU A 197 6.39 0.03 -24.56
CA GLU A 197 5.49 0.43 -25.65
C GLU A 197 5.07 1.90 -25.50
N ALA A 198 4.78 2.33 -24.28
CA ALA A 198 4.43 3.70 -23.93
C ALA A 198 5.63 4.67 -23.84
N GLY A 199 6.81 4.33 -24.37
CA GLY A 199 8.00 5.20 -24.36
C GLY A 199 8.58 5.48 -22.96
N GLY A 200 8.24 4.64 -21.99
CA GLY A 200 8.67 4.72 -20.60
C GLY A 200 9.55 3.55 -20.18
N PHE A 201 9.69 3.39 -18.86
CA PHE A 201 10.42 2.27 -18.26
C PHE A 201 9.74 1.78 -17.00
N GLY A 202 9.81 0.48 -16.75
CA GLY A 202 9.15 -0.15 -15.62
C GLY A 202 9.73 -1.51 -15.32
N GLY A 203 9.38 -2.03 -14.14
CA GLY A 203 9.85 -3.32 -13.68
C GLY A 203 9.43 -3.60 -12.24
N GLY A 204 9.95 -4.68 -11.67
CA GLY A 204 9.74 -5.04 -10.27
C GLY A 204 9.51 -6.53 -10.08
N HIS A 205 8.78 -6.87 -9.03
CA HIS A 205 8.53 -8.24 -8.61
C HIS A 205 7.18 -8.76 -9.10
N ALA A 206 6.97 -10.07 -8.94
CA ALA A 206 5.75 -10.75 -9.36
C ALA A 206 4.45 -10.14 -8.82
N ASN A 207 4.47 -9.58 -7.61
CA ASN A 207 3.29 -9.05 -6.91
C ASN A 207 3.27 -7.52 -6.83
N ALA A 208 4.36 -6.86 -7.23
CA ALA A 208 4.59 -5.45 -6.96
C ALA A 208 5.56 -4.88 -8.00
N ALA A 209 5.09 -3.95 -8.83
CA ALA A 209 5.88 -3.34 -9.89
C ALA A 209 5.71 -1.82 -9.89
N GLY A 210 6.66 -1.12 -10.49
CA GLY A 210 6.59 0.33 -10.66
C GLY A 210 7.27 0.77 -11.95
N GLY A 211 6.81 1.90 -12.49
CA GLY A 211 7.30 2.43 -13.75
C GLY A 211 7.09 3.93 -13.88
N LEU A 212 7.61 4.48 -14.97
CA LEU A 212 7.50 5.88 -15.36
C LEU A 212 7.16 5.94 -16.84
N ILE A 213 6.13 6.72 -17.17
CA ILE A 213 5.71 6.98 -18.55
C ILE A 213 5.49 8.49 -18.78
N PRO A 214 5.56 8.98 -20.03
CA PRO A 214 5.06 10.30 -20.40
C PRO A 214 3.56 10.43 -20.14
N GLU A 215 3.08 11.64 -19.86
CA GLU A 215 1.67 11.88 -19.54
C GLU A 215 0.74 11.57 -20.70
N GLU A 216 1.14 11.96 -21.91
CA GLU A 216 0.42 11.77 -23.15
C GLU A 216 0.24 10.30 -23.55
N LYS A 217 0.99 9.40 -22.92
CA LYS A 217 0.96 7.95 -23.16
C LYS A 217 0.11 7.17 -22.15
N LEU A 218 -0.61 7.85 -21.27
CA LEU A 218 -1.36 7.21 -20.19
C LEU A 218 -2.43 6.23 -20.70
N GLU A 219 -3.27 6.62 -21.66
CA GLU A 219 -4.34 5.75 -22.16
C GLU A 219 -3.77 4.54 -22.90
N GLU A 220 -2.79 4.76 -23.79
CA GLU A 220 -2.08 3.68 -24.51
C GLU A 220 -1.44 2.67 -23.54
N PHE A 221 -0.83 3.17 -22.45
CA PHE A 221 -0.27 2.33 -21.42
C PHE A 221 -1.32 1.44 -20.73
N VAL A 222 -2.45 2.01 -20.31
CA VAL A 222 -3.47 1.26 -19.57
C VAL A 222 -4.15 0.21 -20.45
N GLU A 223 -4.41 0.56 -21.71
CA GLU A 223 -4.96 -0.37 -22.71
C GLU A 223 -3.99 -1.52 -23.02
N SER A 224 -2.72 -1.20 -23.29
CA SER A 224 -1.65 -2.19 -23.47
C SER A 224 -1.59 -3.11 -22.25
N PHE A 225 -1.45 -2.53 -21.05
CA PHE A 225 -1.38 -3.30 -19.81
C PHE A 225 -2.58 -4.24 -19.68
N ASN A 226 -3.82 -3.74 -19.78
CA ASN A 226 -5.05 -4.53 -19.70
C ASN A 226 -5.07 -5.69 -20.72
N LYS A 227 -4.61 -5.46 -21.95
CA LYS A 227 -4.50 -6.49 -22.99
C LYS A 227 -3.47 -7.57 -22.63
N ILE A 228 -2.30 -7.20 -22.11
CA ILE A 228 -1.25 -8.16 -21.69
C ILE A 228 -1.81 -9.16 -20.67
N ILE A 229 -2.41 -8.63 -19.61
CA ILE A 229 -2.97 -9.46 -18.53
C ILE A 229 -4.23 -10.23 -18.93
N GLY A 230 -4.93 -9.79 -19.97
CA GLY A 230 -6.06 -10.50 -20.55
C GLY A 230 -5.71 -11.79 -21.27
N GLY A 231 -4.42 -12.00 -21.59
CA GLY A 231 -3.96 -13.11 -22.42
C GLY A 231 -3.78 -12.74 -23.90
N GLY A 232 -3.77 -11.45 -24.23
CA GLY A 232 -3.57 -10.93 -25.58
C GLY A 232 -2.19 -11.15 -26.20
N GLY A 233 -1.39 -12.07 -25.63
CA GLY A 233 -0.10 -12.53 -26.16
C GLY A 233 1.01 -11.48 -26.08
N TYR A 234 2.08 -11.79 -25.34
CA TYR A 234 3.39 -11.16 -25.52
C TYR A 234 4.39 -12.28 -25.66
N SER A 235 5.06 -12.34 -26.82
CA SER A 235 6.08 -13.36 -27.03
C SER A 235 7.24 -13.05 -26.07
N LYS A 236 7.63 -14.03 -25.27
CA LYS A 236 8.90 -13.97 -24.55
C LYS A 236 10.00 -13.94 -25.61
N SER A 237 10.52 -12.75 -25.89
CA SER A 237 11.82 -12.63 -26.53
C SER A 237 12.85 -12.98 -25.46
N TYR A 238 13.37 -14.21 -25.55
CA TYR A 238 14.60 -14.61 -24.86
C TYR A 238 15.79 -13.86 -25.47
#